data_AF-A0A3C1H0L0-F1
#
_entry.id   AF-A0A3C1H0L0-F1
#
_cell.length_a   1.000
_cell.length_b   1.000
_cell.length_c   1.000
_cell.angle_alpha   90.00
_cell.angle_beta   90.00
_cell.angle_gamma   90.00
#
_symmetry.space_group_name_H-M   'P 1'
#
loop_
_entity.id
_entity.type
_entity.pdbx_description
1 polymer ?
#
loop_
_entity_poly.entity_id
_entity_poly.type
_entity_poly.pdbx_seq_one_letter_code
_entity_poly.pdbx_strand_id
1 'polypeptide(L)' 'VISNAMILKSAFPEVPVKIIAGCCAGVTPESHETALAAMRACQMEIE' A
#
# COMPACT_ATOMS: atom_id res chain seq x y z
N VAL A 1 -3.13 -6.81 -3.12
CA VAL A 1 -1.88 -6.33 -2.48
C VAL A 1 -2.16 -5.49 -1.25
N ILE A 2 -3.06 -4.50 -1.33
CA ILE A 2 -3.36 -3.60 -0.20
C ILE A 2 -3.69 -4.33 1.11
N SER A 3 -4.47 -5.41 1.09
CA SER A 3 -4.79 -6.20 2.29
C SER A 3 -3.55 -6.62 3.06
N ASN A 4 -2.52 -7.11 2.36
CA ASN A 4 -1.28 -7.58 2.97
C ASN A 4 -0.48 -6.41 3.53
N ALA A 5 -0.41 -5.29 2.81
CA ALA A 5 0.27 -4.08 3.27
C ALA A 5 -0.37 -3.51 4.54
N MET A 6 -1.70 -3.48 4.60
CA MET A 6 -2.45 -3.02 5.78
C MET A 6 -2.23 -3.94 6.98
N ILE A 7 -2.27 -5.26 6.78
CA ILE A 7 -1.96 -6.24 7.84
C ILE A 7 -0.54 -5.99 8.36
N LEU A 8 0.44 -5.85 7.46
CA LEU A 8 1.83 -5.63 7.83
C LEU A 8 2.01 -4.32 8.62
N LYS A 9 1.39 -3.22 8.17
CA LYS A 9 1.42 -1.94 8.88
C LYS A 9 0.72 -2.03 10.25
N SER A 10 -0.38 -2.78 10.36
CA SER A 10 -1.08 -2.96 11.63
C SER A 10 -0.30 -3.81 12.63
N ALA A 11 0.41 -4.84 12.16
CA ALA A 11 1.25 -5.69 13.00
C ALA A 11 2.56 -5.00 13.41
N PHE A 12 3.05 -4.05 12.59
CA PHE A 12 4.31 -3.35 12.81
C PHE A 12 4.17 -1.83 12.61
N PRO A 13 3.46 -1.12 13.51
CA PRO A 13 3.08 0.28 13.30
C PRO A 13 4.27 1.23 13.09
N GLU A 14 5.38 1.02 13.79
CA GLU A 14 6.56 1.89 13.70
C GLU A 14 7.58 1.43 12.64
N VAL A 15 7.35 0.30 12.00
CA VAL A 15 8.25 -0.19 10.95
C VAL A 15 7.94 0.54 9.63
N PRO A 16 8.95 1.15 8.98
CA PRO A 16 8.76 1.71 7.65
C PRO A 16 8.34 0.63 6.65
N VAL A 17 7.24 0.86 5.95
CA VAL A 17 6.73 -0.05 4.91
C VAL A 17 6.80 0.69 3.58
N LYS A 18 7.48 0.09 2.60
CA LYS A 18 7.63 0.61 1.24
C LYS A 18 6.84 -0.24 0.26
N ILE A 19 6.09 0.40 -0.61
CA ILE A 19 5.28 -0.21 -1.68
C ILE A 19 5.90 0.18 -3.01
N ILE A 20 6.30 -0.83 -3.79
CA ILE A 20 6.78 -0.64 -5.17
C ILE A 20 5.56 -0.75 -6.08
N ALA A 21 5.02 0.39 -6.52
CA ALA A 21 3.76 0.48 -7.25
C ALA A 21 3.82 -0.29 -8.58
N GLY A 22 4.94 -0.21 -9.29
CA GLY A 22 5.18 -0.96 -10.54
C GLY A 22 5.16 -2.49 -10.39
N CYS A 23 5.26 -3.00 -9.15
CA CYS A 23 5.15 -4.42 -8.83
C CYS A 23 3.79 -4.79 -8.21
N CYS A 24 2.84 -3.86 -8.16
CA CYS A 24 1.52 -4.05 -7.58
C CYS A 24 0.45 -4.04 -8.67
N ALA A 25 -0.67 -4.72 -8.45
CA ALA A 25 -1.81 -4.72 -9.37
C ALA A 25 -3.12 -4.38 -8.64
N GLY A 26 -4.00 -3.65 -9.32
CA GLY A 26 -5.40 -3.47 -8.96
C GLY A 26 -6.31 -4.16 -10.00
N VAL A 27 -7.61 -4.26 -9.71
CA VAL A 27 -8.60 -4.86 -10.63
C VAL A 27 -8.82 -3.95 -11.85
N THR A 28 -8.76 -2.64 -11.62
CA THR A 28 -8.74 -1.57 -12.61
C THR A 28 -7.61 -0.57 -12.29
N PRO A 29 -7.16 0.26 -13.24
CA PRO A 29 -6.21 1.34 -12.96
C PRO A 29 -6.70 2.26 -11.84
N GLU A 30 -7.98 2.62 -11.84
CA GLU A 30 -8.57 3.48 -10.81
C GLU A 30 -8.57 2.82 -9.41
N SER A 31 -8.86 1.51 -9.35
CA SER A 31 -8.76 0.76 -8.08
C SER A 31 -7.32 0.65 -7.58
N HIS A 32 -6.35 0.60 -8.50
CA HIS A 32 -4.93 0.56 -8.16
C HIS A 32 -4.49 1.87 -7.54
N GLU A 33 -4.81 3.00 -8.17
CA GLU A 33 -4.53 4.34 -7.64
C GLU A 33 -5.21 4.60 -6.29
N THR A 34 -6.48 4.18 -6.16
CA THR A 34 -7.21 4.27 -4.90
C THR A 34 -6.50 3.49 -3.79
N ALA A 35 -5.98 2.30 -4.09
CA ALA A 35 -5.23 1.50 -3.14
C ALA A 35 -3.89 2.14 -2.75
N LEU A 36 -3.13 2.69 -3.71
CA LEU A 36 -1.88 3.40 -3.44
C LEU A 36 -2.13 4.64 -2.56
N ALA A 37 -3.19 5.39 -2.82
CA ALA A 37 -3.58 6.54 -2.03
C ALA A 37 -3.92 6.17 -0.58
N ALA A 38 -4.68 5.08 -0.39
CA ALA A 38 -4.99 4.55 0.94
C ALA A 38 -3.72 4.11 1.69
N MET A 39 -2.80 3.41 1.01
CA MET A 39 -1.54 2.98 1.62
C MET A 39 -0.66 4.18 2.01
N ARG A 40 -0.60 5.22 1.18
CA ARG A 40 0.10 6.48 1.48
C ARG A 40 -0.50 7.20 2.70
N ALA A 41 -1.83 7.22 2.83
CA ALA A 41 -2.51 7.79 3.99
C ALA A 41 -2.17 7.05 5.30
N CYS A 42 -1.85 5.76 5.22
CA CYS A 42 -1.41 4.94 6.33
C CYS A 42 0.12 4.97 6.55
N GLN A 43 0.80 6.06 6.16
CA GLN A 43 2.23 6.29 6.38
C GLN A 43 3.13 5.22 5.73
N MET A 44 2.70 4.63 4.63
CA MET A 44 3.55 3.77 3.80
C MET A 44 4.17 4.61 2.68
N GLU A 45 5.43 4.35 2.39
CA GLU A 45 6.15 5.01 1.30
C GLU A 45 5.79 4.34 -0.02
N ILE A 46 5.45 5.13 -1.05
CA ILE A 46 5.09 4.61 -2.37
C ILE A 46 6.19 5.01 -3.36
N GLU A 47 6.81 4.03 -4.00
CA GLU A 47 7.83 4.17 -5.06
C GLU A 47 7.36 3.61 -6.39
#